data_AF-A0A7Z0BX58-F1
#
_entry.id   AF-A0A7Z0BX58-F1
#
_cell.length_a   1.000
_cell.length_b   1.000
_cell.length_c   1.000
_cell.angle_alpha   90.00
_cell.angle_beta   90.00
_cell.angle_gamma   90.00
#
_symmetry.space_group_name_H-M   'P 1'
#
loop_
_entity.id
_entity.type
_entity.pdbx_description
1 polymer ?
#
loop_
_entity_poly.entity_id
_entity_poly.type
_entity_poly.pdbx_seq_one_letter_code
_entity_poly.pdbx_strand_id
1 'polypeptide(L)'
;MTSVVRYDYIGSCRAPTLRPISWIKAARKDFGAFPARAIDKALDALTIVADGGAPDIAKPLAGLGSGVWELAIKERGDAYRVVYALQLDDDIWVVHAFQKKST
;
A
#
# COMPACT_ATOMS: atom_id res chain seq x y z
N MET A 1 -6.54 9.75 -18.44
CA MET A 1 -7.56 8.86 -17.84
C MET A 1 -6.87 7.83 -16.95
N THR A 2 -6.60 8.19 -15.70
CA THR A 2 -6.06 7.26 -14.70
C THR A 2 -7.24 6.50 -14.12
N SER A 3 -7.41 5.23 -14.52
CA SER A 3 -8.44 4.37 -13.97
C SER A 3 -8.11 4.10 -12.50
N VAL A 4 -8.88 4.66 -11.58
CA VAL A 4 -8.77 4.40 -10.14
C VAL A 4 -9.58 3.15 -9.84
N VAL A 5 -8.98 2.19 -9.13
CA VAL A 5 -9.70 0.99 -8.67
C VAL A 5 -9.85 1.12 -7.17
N ARG A 6 -11.09 1.39 -6.75
CA ARG A 6 -11.50 1.48 -5.35
C ARG A 6 -11.89 0.08 -4.88
N TYR A 7 -11.30 -0.38 -3.79
CA TYR A 7 -11.74 -1.59 -3.11
C TYR A 7 -12.62 -1.17 -1.92
N ASP A 8 -13.93 -1.38 -2.05
CA ASP A 8 -14.88 -1.17 -0.95
C ASP A 8 -14.99 -2.49 -0.15
N TYR A 9 -14.44 -2.50 1.08
CA TYR A 9 -14.61 -3.62 2.00
C TYR A 9 -16.03 -3.56 2.60
N ILE A 10 -16.93 -4.37 2.05
CA ILE A 10 -18.33 -4.47 2.48
C ILE A 10 -18.46 -5.30 3.78
N GLY A 11 -18.62 -4.61 4.91
CA GLY A 11 -18.90 -5.21 6.21
C GLY A 11 -19.49 -4.21 7.21
N SER A 12 -20.79 -3.92 7.09
CA SER A 12 -21.58 -3.25 8.15
C SER A 12 -21.75 -4.25 9.31
N CYS A 13 -21.54 -3.92 10.58
CA CYS A 13 -22.31 -2.98 11.40
C CYS A 13 -21.38 -2.33 12.44
N ARG A 14 -21.26 -0.99 12.39
CA ARG A 14 -20.51 -0.16 13.35
C ARG A 14 -18.98 -0.30 13.34
N ALA A 15 -18.36 -0.46 12.17
CA ALA A 15 -16.91 -0.29 12.00
C ALA A 15 -16.58 1.19 11.75
N PRO A 16 -15.45 1.73 12.27
CA PRO A 16 -14.93 3.01 11.78
C PRO A 16 -14.76 2.88 10.26
N THR A 17 -15.16 3.90 9.52
CA THR A 17 -15.14 3.93 8.05
C THR A 17 -13.73 3.57 7.56
N LEU A 18 -13.54 2.33 7.09
CA LEU A 18 -12.25 1.89 6.53
C LEU A 18 -11.87 2.84 5.42
N ARG A 19 -10.63 3.34 5.46
CA ARG A 19 -10.15 4.21 4.40
C ARG A 19 -9.99 3.39 3.13
N PRO A 20 -10.68 3.74 2.03
CA PRO A 20 -10.58 2.97 0.81
C PRO A 20 -9.18 3.11 0.21
N ILE A 21 -8.67 2.02 -0.35
CA ILE A 21 -7.35 2.00 -0.97
C ILE A 21 -7.49 2.22 -2.47
N SER A 22 -6.86 3.28 -2.95
CA SER A 22 -6.84 3.70 -4.35
C SER A 22 -5.44 3.53 -4.94
N TRP A 23 -5.36 3.17 -6.21
CA TRP A 23 -4.10 2.81 -6.86
C TRP A 23 -3.82 3.66 -8.09
N ILE A 24 -2.57 4.08 -8.25
CA ILE A 24 -2.07 4.52 -9.56
C ILE A 24 -1.95 3.29 -10.47
N LYS A 25 -2.42 3.42 -11.72
CA LYS A 25 -2.43 2.33 -12.70
C LYS A 25 -1.06 1.67 -12.89
N ALA A 26 0.02 2.46 -12.95
CA ALA A 26 1.38 1.94 -13.05
C ALA A 26 1.79 1.16 -11.79
N ALA A 27 1.56 1.73 -10.61
CA ALA A 27 1.84 1.05 -9.34
C ALA A 27 1.10 -0.28 -9.20
N ARG A 28 -0.18 -0.33 -9.60
CA ARG A 28 -0.95 -1.58 -9.59
C ARG A 28 -0.37 -2.63 -10.53
N LYS A 29 0.09 -2.21 -11.72
CA LYS A 29 0.74 -3.11 -12.68
C LYS A 29 2.02 -3.69 -12.12
N ASP A 30 2.88 -2.86 -11.55
CA ASP A 30 4.17 -3.28 -10.98
C ASP A 30 3.96 -4.14 -9.73
N PHE A 31 2.99 -3.78 -8.89
CA PHE A 31 2.59 -4.58 -7.73
C PHE A 31 2.11 -5.98 -8.12
N GLY A 32 1.35 -6.10 -9.22
CA GLY A 32 0.90 -7.38 -9.75
C GLY A 32 2.03 -8.29 -10.26
N ALA A 33 3.24 -7.75 -10.48
CA ALA A 33 4.42 -8.53 -10.87
C ALA A 33 5.21 -9.08 -9.67
N PHE A 34 4.82 -8.72 -8.43
CA PHE A 34 5.47 -9.25 -7.23
C PHE A 34 5.18 -10.75 -7.06
N PRO A 35 6.04 -11.49 -6.33
CA PRO A 35 5.70 -12.85 -5.95
C PRO A 35 4.47 -12.86 -5.04
N ALA A 36 3.62 -13.89 -5.16
CA ALA A 36 2.36 -14.00 -4.42
C ALA A 36 2.49 -13.71 -2.92
N ARG A 37 3.50 -14.28 -2.25
CA ARG A 37 3.75 -14.02 -0.83
C ARG A 37 4.05 -12.56 -0.49
N ALA A 38 4.68 -11.82 -1.40
CA ALA A 38 4.91 -10.39 -1.20
C ALA A 38 3.63 -9.58 -1.43
N ILE A 39 2.78 -10.00 -2.38
CA ILE A 39 1.45 -9.43 -2.59
C ILE A 39 0.59 -9.62 -1.35
N ASP A 40 0.50 -10.84 -0.81
CA ASP A 40 -0.30 -11.17 0.37
C ASP A 40 0.12 -10.31 1.58
N LYS A 41 1.43 -10.27 1.89
CA LYS A 41 1.98 -9.43 2.97
C LYS A 41 1.67 -7.94 2.79
N ALA A 42 1.68 -7.46 1.55
CA ALA A 42 1.37 -6.06 1.27
C ALA A 42 -0.13 -5.78 1.47
N LEU A 43 -1.01 -6.67 1.01
CA LEU A 43 -2.45 -6.52 1.17
C LEU A 43 -2.86 -6.60 2.65
N ASP A 44 -2.28 -7.52 3.42
CA ASP A 44 -2.49 -7.62 4.86
C ASP A 44 -2.10 -6.32 5.56
N ALA A 45 -0.93 -5.77 5.23
CA ALA A 45 -0.46 -4.52 5.81
C ALA A 45 -1.30 -3.32 5.37
N LEU A 46 -1.70 -3.23 4.10
CA LEU A 46 -2.59 -2.16 3.62
C LEU A 46 -3.97 -2.22 4.29
N THR A 47 -4.46 -3.43 4.62
CA THR A 47 -5.71 -3.61 5.37
C THR A 47 -5.57 -3.03 6.78
N ILE A 48 -4.47 -3.32 7.48
CA ILE A 48 -4.19 -2.72 8.80
C ILE A 48 -4.16 -1.18 8.71
N VAL A 49 -3.58 -0.62 7.63
CA VAL A 49 -3.55 0.83 7.42
C VAL A 49 -4.95 1.39 7.13
N ALA A 50 -5.78 0.68 6.36
CA ALA A 50 -7.17 1.04 6.09
C ALA A 50 -8.03 1.07 7.36
N ASP A 51 -7.74 0.19 8.31
CA ASP A 51 -8.33 0.15 9.65
C ASP A 51 -7.84 1.28 10.57
N GLY A 52 -6.90 2.11 10.11
CA GLY A 52 -6.27 3.18 10.90
C GLY A 52 -5.11 2.73 11.78
N GLY A 53 -4.68 1.47 11.65
CA GLY A 53 -3.49 0.94 12.30
C GLY A 53 -2.20 1.30 11.56
N ALA A 54 -1.06 0.99 12.19
CA ALA A 54 0.26 1.11 11.59
C ALA A 54 0.97 -0.25 11.67
N PRO A 55 1.13 -0.98 10.56
CA PRO A 55 1.81 -2.27 10.58
C PRO A 55 3.31 -2.09 10.79
N ASP A 56 3.98 -3.05 11.43
CA ASP A 56 5.42 -2.96 11.77
C ASP A 56 6.33 -2.82 10.54
N ILE A 57 5.85 -3.25 9.37
CA ILE A 57 6.60 -3.14 8.12
C ILE A 57 6.45 -1.76 7.45
N ALA A 58 5.53 -0.92 7.94
CA ALA A 58 5.36 0.45 7.45
C ALA A 58 6.44 1.36 8.03
N LYS A 59 7.08 2.14 7.14
CA LYS A 59 8.09 3.11 7.50
C LYS A 59 7.75 4.47 6.91
N PRO A 60 7.90 5.56 7.66
CA PRO A 60 7.74 6.89 7.12
C PRO A 60 8.85 7.14 6.09
N LEU A 61 8.48 7.62 4.91
CA LEU A 61 9.44 7.90 3.86
C LEU A 61 9.90 9.37 3.98
N ALA A 62 11.05 9.57 4.62
CA ALA A 62 11.61 10.90 4.83
C ALA A 62 12.03 11.56 3.51
N GLY A 63 11.72 12.84 3.34
CA GLY A 63 12.17 13.66 2.21
C GLY A 63 11.18 13.83 1.05
N LEU A 64 10.04 13.12 1.04
CA LEU A 64 9.01 13.21 -0.01
C LEU A 64 7.72 13.94 0.44
N GLY A 65 7.77 14.60 1.60
CA GLY A 65 6.64 15.30 2.22
C GLY A 65 6.04 14.53 3.41
N SER A 66 5.33 15.24 4.29
CA SER A 66 4.58 14.60 5.38
C SER A 66 3.49 13.69 4.80
N GLY A 67 3.29 12.52 5.40
CA GLY A 67 2.17 11.64 5.04
C GLY A 67 2.44 10.58 3.96
N VAL A 68 3.67 10.46 3.46
CA VAL A 68 4.10 9.36 2.57
C VAL A 68 4.80 8.28 3.38
N TRP A 69 4.36 7.04 3.18
CA TRP A 69 4.84 5.86 3.87
C TRP A 69 5.22 4.77 2.88
N GLU A 70 6.11 3.88 3.29
CA GLU A 70 6.47 2.69 2.53
C GLU A 70 6.28 1.41 3.33
N LEU A 71 5.82 0.35 2.68
CA LEU A 71 5.85 -1.01 3.22
C LEU A 71 7.16 -1.68 2.81
N ALA A 72 7.90 -2.18 3.79
CA ALA A 72 9.17 -2.86 3.64
C ALA A 72 8.99 -4.39 3.62
N ILE A 73 8.84 -4.99 2.44
CA ILE A 73 8.56 -6.42 2.33
C ILE A 73 9.84 -7.15 1.93
N LYS A 74 10.20 -8.20 2.67
CA LYS A 74 11.28 -9.12 2.31
C LYS A 74 10.68 -10.47 1.93
N GLU A 75 11.07 -10.98 0.77
CA GLU A 75 10.64 -12.29 0.27
C GLU A 75 11.75 -12.95 -0.52
N ARG A 76 12.14 -14.18 -0.14
CA ARG A 76 13.17 -15.01 -0.82
C ARG A 76 14.50 -14.28 -1.14
N GLY A 77 14.93 -13.37 -0.29
CA GLY A 77 16.19 -12.62 -0.46
C GLY A 77 16.05 -11.32 -1.25
N ASP A 78 14.90 -11.11 -1.89
CA ASP A 78 14.53 -9.85 -2.52
C ASP A 78 13.81 -8.93 -1.54
N ALA A 79 13.92 -7.62 -1.78
CA ALA A 79 13.21 -6.60 -1.05
C ALA A 79 12.23 -5.88 -1.98
N TYR A 80 10.97 -5.82 -1.58
CA TYR A 80 9.88 -5.17 -2.29
C TYR A 80 9.37 -3.99 -1.47
N ARG A 81 9.04 -2.88 -2.14
CA ARG A 81 8.56 -1.66 -1.53
C ARG A 81 7.23 -1.26 -2.15
N VAL A 82 6.28 -0.91 -1.30
CA VAL A 82 4.99 -0.33 -1.71
C VAL A 82 4.86 1.02 -1.04
N VAL A 83 4.86 2.09 -1.82
CA VAL A 83 4.77 3.47 -1.36
C VAL A 83 3.32 3.91 -1.43
N TYR A 84 2.82 4.45 -0.32
CA TYR A 84 1.45 4.93 -0.20
C TYR A 84 1.39 6.29 0.51
N ALA A 85 0.37 7.07 0.20
CA ALA A 85 0.13 8.38 0.78
C ALA A 85 -1.20 8.40 1.54
N LEU A 86 -1.14 8.91 2.77
CA LEU A 86 -2.30 9.04 3.67
C LEU A 86 -2.93 10.44 3.64
N GLN A 87 -2.24 11.44 3.10
CA GLN A 87 -2.64 12.86 3.14
C GLN A 87 -3.17 13.40 1.81
N LEU A 88 -3.29 12.55 0.78
CA LEU A 88 -3.69 13.01 -0.56
C LEU A 88 -5.21 13.22 -0.68
N ASP A 89 -6.01 12.46 0.08
CA ASP A 89 -7.48 12.55 0.16
C ASP A 89 -7.98 11.69 1.34
N ASP A 90 -9.30 11.46 1.44
CA ASP A 90 -9.91 10.46 2.33
C ASP A 90 -9.42 9.03 2.04
N ASP A 91 -8.95 8.78 0.82
CA ASP A 91 -8.42 7.50 0.35
C ASP A 91 -6.93 7.30 0.72
N ILE A 92 -6.53 6.03 0.91
CA ILE A 92 -5.13 5.61 0.96
C ILE A 92 -4.63 5.41 -0.46
N TRP A 93 -3.70 6.23 -0.91
CA TRP A 93 -3.21 6.19 -2.29
C TRP A 93 -1.93 5.40 -2.42
N VAL A 94 -1.95 4.25 -3.10
CA VAL A 94 -0.75 3.52 -3.48
C VAL A 94 -0.17 4.13 -4.76
N VAL A 95 0.96 4.81 -4.61
CA VAL A 95 1.58 5.62 -5.66
C VAL A 95 2.67 4.87 -6.42
N HIS A 96 3.41 3.98 -5.75
CA HIS A 96 4.46 3.17 -6.37
C HIS A 96 4.58 1.79 -5.74
N ALA A 97 4.97 0.80 -6.54
CA ALA A 97 5.38 -0.51 -6.07
C ALA A 97 6.60 -0.94 -6.87
N PHE A 98 7.70 -1.27 -6.20
CA PHE A 98 8.94 -1.68 -6.88
C PHE A 98 9.73 -2.72 -6.08
N GLN A 99 10.47 -3.56 -6.81
CA GLN A 99 11.50 -4.42 -6.22
C GLN A 99 12.80 -3.61 -6.09
N LYS A 100 13.34 -3.49 -4.89
CA LYS A 100 14.70 -3.02 -4.68
C LYS A 100 15.64 -4.10 -5.23
N LYS A 101 16.25 -3.81 -6.37
CA LYS A 101 17.33 -4.64 -6.91
C LYS A 101 18.54 -4.42 -6.00
N SER A 102 18.89 -5.44 -5.22
CA SER A 102 20.18 -5.47 -4.55
C SER A 102 21.24 -5.68 -5.63
N THR A 103 22.12 -4.69 -5.81
CA THR A 103 23.38 -4.87 -6.55
C THR A 103 24.35 -5.64 -5.66
#